data_AF-A0A923ZLD1-F1
#
_entry.id   AF-A0A923ZLD1-F1
#
_cell.length_a   1.000
_cell.length_b   1.000
_cell.length_c   1.000
_cell.angle_alpha   90.00
_cell.angle_beta   90.00
_cell.angle_gamma   90.00
#
_symmetry.space_group_name_H-M   'P 1'
#
loop_
_entity.id
_entity.type
_entity.pdbx_description
1 polymer ?
#
loop_
_entity_poly.entity_id
_entity_poly.type
_entity_poly.pdbx_seq_one_letter_code
_entity_poly.pdbx_strand_id
1 'polypeptide(L)'
;SQVKNGDGYTPLGPWIETTLHSPDSVALSVIRNGETVRSSSTSRLPSTLAQVIVYVTSWMSLGPGDVILTGAPETSIAIQPGATVEVAVEGIGSITNDIVREEAVSSSRERPGSGSSRC
;
A
#
# COMPACT_ATOMS: atom_id res chain seq x y z
N SER A 1 12.68 -2.88 14.57
CA SER A 1 12.66 -3.73 13.36
C SER A 1 12.12 -2.88 12.21
N GLN A 2 12.81 -2.82 11.06
CA GLN A 2 12.41 -1.97 9.93
C GLN A 2 11.56 -2.72 8.88
N VAL A 3 10.57 -3.48 9.34
CA VAL A 3 9.83 -4.40 8.43
C VAL A 3 8.71 -3.68 7.68
N LYS A 4 8.13 -2.61 8.25
CA LYS A 4 6.91 -1.95 7.72
C LYS A 4 6.99 -0.43 7.65
N ASN A 5 8.15 0.15 7.96
CA ASN A 5 8.34 1.59 8.15
C ASN A 5 9.57 2.11 7.38
N GLY A 6 9.98 1.40 6.32
CA GLY A 6 11.00 1.85 5.39
C GLY A 6 10.44 2.89 4.40
N ASP A 7 11.32 3.72 3.86
CA ASP A 7 10.96 4.73 2.86
C ASP A 7 10.40 4.04 1.61
N GLY A 8 9.22 4.49 1.15
CA GLY A 8 8.54 3.94 -0.03
C GLY A 8 7.77 2.62 0.21
N TYR A 9 7.68 2.13 1.46
CA TYR A 9 7.02 0.83 1.74
C TYR A 9 5.49 0.90 1.76
N THR A 10 4.90 2.09 1.61
CA THR A 10 3.44 2.29 1.59
C THR A 10 3.04 3.20 0.43
N PRO A 11 3.16 2.72 -0.83
CA PRO A 11 2.63 3.44 -1.97
C PRO A 11 1.10 3.50 -1.87
N LEU A 12 0.53 4.67 -2.14
CA LEU A 12 -0.92 4.93 -2.13
C LEU A 12 -1.33 5.56 -3.46
N GLY A 13 -2.52 5.23 -3.93
CA GLY A 13 -3.05 5.68 -5.22
C GLY A 13 -3.79 4.53 -5.93
N PRO A 14 -4.08 4.68 -7.22
CA PRO A 14 -3.72 5.81 -8.10
C PRO A 14 -4.54 7.09 -7.83
N TRP A 15 -5.70 6.98 -7.18
CA TRP A 15 -6.53 8.08 -6.69
C TRP A 15 -7.40 7.58 -5.52
N ILE A 16 -8.28 8.45 -4.99
CA ILE A 16 -9.27 8.07 -3.96
C ILE A 16 -10.61 7.87 -4.68
N GLU A 17 -11.10 6.62 -4.69
CA GLU A 17 -12.44 6.31 -5.21
C GLU A 17 -13.50 6.54 -4.14
N THR A 18 -14.49 7.38 -4.43
CA THR A 18 -15.52 7.79 -3.45
C THR A 18 -16.90 7.19 -3.72
N THR A 19 -17.06 6.45 -4.81
CA THR A 19 -18.35 5.92 -5.29
C THR A 19 -18.38 4.40 -5.44
N LEU A 20 -17.39 3.69 -4.89
CA LEU A 20 -17.30 2.23 -5.00
C LEU A 20 -18.50 1.53 -4.35
N HIS A 21 -19.21 0.74 -5.15
CA HIS A 21 -20.29 -0.11 -4.67
C HIS A 21 -19.74 -1.45 -4.14
N SER A 22 -20.25 -1.93 -3.01
CA SER A 22 -19.89 -3.24 -2.42
C SER A 22 -18.39 -3.43 -2.09
N PRO A 23 -17.81 -2.60 -1.21
CA PRO A 23 -16.36 -2.61 -0.95
C PRO A 23 -15.85 -3.90 -0.27
N ASP A 24 -16.75 -4.69 0.33
CA ASP A 24 -16.44 -6.01 0.91
C ASP A 24 -16.37 -7.15 -0.13
N SER A 25 -16.56 -6.87 -1.42
CA SER A 25 -16.49 -7.88 -2.50
C SER A 25 -15.83 -7.33 -3.76
N VAL A 26 -14.58 -6.89 -3.63
CA VAL A 26 -13.79 -6.27 -4.70
C VAL A 26 -12.62 -7.18 -5.05
N ALA A 27 -12.37 -7.43 -6.34
CA ALA A 27 -11.24 -8.24 -6.77
C ALA A 27 -9.90 -7.49 -6.64
N LEU A 28 -8.86 -8.25 -6.30
CA LEU A 28 -7.49 -7.77 -6.12
C LEU A 28 -6.54 -8.63 -6.95
N SER A 29 -5.57 -8.01 -7.62
CA SER A 29 -4.54 -8.72 -8.37
C SER A 29 -3.15 -8.16 -8.08
N VAL A 30 -2.17 -9.05 -7.95
CA VAL A 30 -0.76 -8.68 -7.89
C VAL A 30 -0.06 -9.22 -9.12
N ILE A 31 0.51 -8.31 -9.89
CA ILE A 31 1.16 -8.56 -11.16
C ILE A 31 2.65 -8.27 -10.97
N ARG A 32 3.51 -9.22 -11.34
CA ARG A 32 4.96 -9.07 -11.28
C ARG A 32 5.51 -9.28 -12.68
N ASN A 33 6.22 -8.27 -13.20
CA ASN A 33 6.80 -8.29 -14.55
C ASN A 33 5.76 -8.66 -15.63
N GLY A 34 4.55 -8.12 -15.52
CA GLY A 34 3.45 -8.36 -16.46
C GLY A 34 2.67 -9.67 -16.25
N GLU A 35 3.07 -10.53 -15.31
CA GLU A 35 2.38 -11.78 -15.01
C GLU A 35 1.59 -11.69 -13.70
N THR A 36 0.32 -12.09 -13.70
CA THR A 36 -0.49 -12.17 -12.47
C THR A 36 0.02 -13.32 -11.61
N VAL A 37 0.64 -13.00 -10.47
CA VAL A 37 1.24 -13.99 -9.55
C VAL A 37 0.34 -14.28 -8.34
N ARG A 38 -0.59 -13.38 -8.03
CA ARG A 38 -1.63 -13.56 -7.00
C ARG A 38 -2.94 -12.92 -7.46
N SER A 39 -4.04 -13.54 -7.05
CA SER A 39 -5.39 -12.99 -7.19
C SER A 39 -6.14 -13.25 -5.88
N SER A 40 -6.94 -12.29 -5.45
CA SER A 40 -7.68 -12.33 -4.19
C SER A 40 -8.92 -11.44 -4.27
N SER A 41 -9.62 -11.27 -3.14
CA SER A 41 -10.74 -10.35 -3.02
C SER A 41 -10.88 -9.85 -1.59
N THR A 42 -11.44 -8.64 -1.41
CA THR A 42 -11.79 -8.12 -0.08
C THR A 42 -12.80 -9.00 0.66
N SER A 43 -13.56 -9.85 -0.04
CA SER A 43 -14.45 -10.85 0.56
C SER A 43 -13.73 -11.92 1.38
N ARG A 44 -12.41 -12.06 1.20
CA ARG A 44 -11.55 -12.96 1.99
C ARG A 44 -11.00 -12.31 3.26
N LEU A 45 -11.30 -11.03 3.50
CA LEU A 45 -10.94 -10.39 4.76
C LEU A 45 -11.70 -11.07 5.92
N PRO A 46 -11.05 -11.28 7.08
CA PRO A 46 -11.71 -11.89 8.24
C PRO A 46 -12.76 -10.97 8.88
N SER A 47 -12.79 -9.69 8.52
CA SER A 47 -13.72 -8.69 9.03
C SER A 47 -14.11 -7.75 7.90
N THR A 48 -15.35 -7.26 7.90
CA THR A 48 -15.82 -6.28 6.91
C THR A 48 -15.14 -4.93 7.14
N LEU A 49 -15.10 -4.08 6.12
CA LEU A 49 -14.49 -2.76 6.24
C LEU A 49 -15.17 -1.90 7.33
N ALA A 50 -16.49 -2.03 7.47
CA ALA A 50 -17.24 -1.36 8.53
C ALA A 50 -16.80 -1.84 9.93
N GLN A 51 -16.58 -3.15 10.11
CA GLN A 51 -16.08 -3.70 11.37
C GLN A 51 -14.68 -3.20 11.70
N VAL A 52 -13.79 -3.09 10.70
CA VAL A 52 -12.46 -2.52 10.88
C VAL A 52 -12.54 -1.07 11.36
N ILE A 53 -13.40 -0.25 10.75
CA ILE A 53 -13.60 1.15 11.15
C ILE A 53 -14.12 1.24 12.60
N VAL A 54 -15.15 0.47 12.95
CA VAL A 54 -15.69 0.42 14.33
C VAL A 54 -14.61 0.01 15.32
N TYR A 55 -13.82 -1.02 15.00
CA TYR A 55 -12.76 -1.50 15.87
C TYR A 55 -11.70 -0.42 16.11
N VAL A 56 -11.15 0.18 15.04
CA VAL A 56 -10.11 1.23 15.17
C VAL A 56 -10.66 2.43 15.94
N THR A 57 -11.86 2.88 15.60
CA THR A 57 -12.47 4.06 16.24
C THR A 57 -12.88 3.85 17.70
N SER A 58 -12.95 2.59 18.17
CA SER A 58 -13.25 2.30 19.57
C SER A 58 -12.12 2.68 20.54
N TRP A 59 -10.89 2.83 20.05
CA TRP A 59 -9.72 3.12 20.89
C TRP A 59 -8.81 4.25 20.36
N MET A 60 -9.05 4.76 19.14
CA MET A 60 -8.39 5.97 18.65
C MET A 60 -9.34 6.86 17.82
N SER A 61 -9.12 8.17 17.84
CA SER A 61 -9.85 9.11 16.97
C SER A 61 -9.24 9.15 15.58
N LEU A 62 -10.08 9.33 14.56
CA LEU A 62 -9.65 9.52 13.16
C LEU A 62 -9.93 10.96 12.71
N GLY A 63 -9.00 11.56 11.98
CA GLY A 63 -9.12 12.85 11.34
C GLY A 63 -9.25 12.75 9.82
N PRO A 64 -9.63 13.85 9.14
CA PRO A 64 -9.60 13.91 7.68
C PRO A 64 -8.20 13.62 7.14
N GLY A 65 -8.10 12.67 6.22
CA GLY A 65 -6.83 12.25 5.62
C GLY A 65 -6.20 11.01 6.26
N ASP A 66 -6.75 10.49 7.36
CA ASP A 66 -6.27 9.23 7.94
C ASP A 66 -6.57 8.04 7.00
N VAL A 67 -5.61 7.11 6.94
CA VAL A 67 -5.67 5.93 6.07
C VAL A 67 -5.60 4.67 6.91
N ILE A 68 -6.61 3.80 6.76
CA ILE A 68 -6.64 2.48 7.37
C ILE A 68 -6.20 1.45 6.34
N LEU A 69 -5.11 0.73 6.64
CA LEU A 69 -4.69 -0.42 5.85
C LEU A 69 -5.46 -1.66 6.33
N THR A 70 -6.52 -2.01 5.61
CA THR A 70 -7.53 -3.02 5.99
C THR A 70 -7.04 -4.46 5.89
N GLY A 71 -5.84 -4.66 5.32
CA GLY A 71 -5.27 -5.97 5.02
C GLY A 71 -5.40 -6.33 3.55
N ALA A 72 -4.58 -7.30 3.12
CA ALA A 72 -4.56 -7.79 1.75
C ALA A 72 -4.46 -9.32 1.80
N PRO A 73 -5.59 -10.04 1.78
CA PRO A 73 -5.61 -11.48 2.01
C PRO A 73 -4.90 -12.19 0.86
N GLU A 74 -3.96 -13.09 1.19
CA GLU A 74 -3.26 -13.95 0.21
C GLU A 74 -2.50 -13.22 -0.92
N THR A 75 -2.19 -11.92 -0.77
CA THR A 75 -1.51 -11.14 -1.82
C THR A 75 0.00 -11.06 -1.67
N SER A 76 0.56 -11.57 -0.57
CA SER A 76 2.00 -11.48 -0.28
C SER A 76 2.84 -12.27 -1.28
N ILE A 77 3.90 -11.64 -1.78
CA ILE A 77 4.89 -12.21 -2.68
C ILE A 77 6.29 -11.80 -2.26
N ALA A 78 7.28 -12.66 -2.57
CA ALA A 78 8.67 -12.25 -2.53
C ALA A 78 9.00 -11.40 -3.77
N ILE A 79 9.69 -10.28 -3.55
CA ILE A 79 10.13 -9.34 -4.59
C ILE A 79 11.65 -9.18 -4.51
N GLN A 80 12.26 -8.83 -5.64
CA GLN A 80 13.71 -8.62 -5.77
C GLN A 80 13.95 -7.32 -6.54
N PRO A 81 15.08 -6.64 -6.32
CA PRO A 81 15.48 -5.49 -7.12
C PRO A 81 15.48 -5.82 -8.63
N GLY A 82 15.00 -4.87 -9.45
CA GLY A 82 14.81 -5.02 -10.89
C GLY A 82 13.45 -5.58 -11.30
N ALA A 83 12.58 -5.96 -10.35
CA ALA A 83 11.21 -6.33 -10.65
C ALA A 83 10.31 -5.10 -10.76
N THR A 84 9.28 -5.18 -11.61
CA THR A 84 8.16 -4.24 -11.61
C THR A 84 6.96 -4.94 -10.97
N VAL A 85 6.36 -4.32 -9.97
CA VAL A 85 5.21 -4.86 -9.25
C VAL A 85 4.03 -3.91 -9.40
N GLU A 86 2.95 -4.45 -9.92
CA GLU A 86 1.67 -3.78 -10.03
C GLU A 86 0.65 -4.41 -9.09
N VAL A 87 -0.11 -3.57 -8.39
CA VAL A 87 -1.26 -3.98 -7.58
C VAL A 87 -2.49 -3.33 -8.18
N ALA A 88 -3.45 -4.15 -8.60
CA ALA A 88 -4.69 -3.72 -9.21
C ALA A 88 -5.89 -4.04 -8.31
N VAL A 89 -6.83 -3.10 -8.24
CA VAL A 89 -8.08 -3.21 -7.49
C VAL A 89 -9.22 -2.93 -8.46
N GLU A 90 -10.17 -3.86 -8.53
CA GLU A 90 -11.35 -3.73 -9.39
C GLU A 90 -12.13 -2.45 -9.04
N GLY A 91 -12.50 -1.68 -10.07
CA GLY A 91 -13.23 -0.42 -9.90
C GLY A 91 -12.40 0.78 -9.42
N ILE A 92 -11.12 0.59 -9.04
CA ILE A 92 -10.21 1.68 -8.61
C ILE A 92 -8.99 1.82 -9.54
N GLY A 93 -8.56 0.77 -10.22
CA GLY A 93 -7.35 0.81 -11.07
C GLY A 93 -6.12 0.24 -10.37
N SER A 94 -4.92 0.64 -10.80
CA SER A 94 -3.68 0.03 -10.33
C SER A 94 -2.56 1.02 -10.03
N ILE A 95 -1.65 0.59 -9.14
CA ILE A 95 -0.37 1.25 -8.89
C ILE A 95 0.77 0.32 -9.30
N THR A 96 1.75 0.87 -10.01
CA THR A 96 2.92 0.14 -10.49
C THR A 96 4.19 0.75 -9.92
N ASN A 97 5.04 -0.08 -9.32
CA ASN A 97 6.26 0.36 -8.66
C ASN A 97 7.44 -0.49 -9.14
N ASP A 98 8.53 0.17 -9.53
CA ASP A 98 9.80 -0.49 -9.82
C ASP A 98 10.57 -0.73 -8.51
N ILE A 99 10.92 -1.98 -8.29
CA ILE A 99 11.64 -2.40 -7.09
C ILE A 99 13.12 -2.15 -7.34
N VAL A 100 13.70 -1.25 -6.57
CA VAL A 100 15.12 -0.91 -6.64
C VAL A 100 15.80 -1.22 -5.31
N ARG A 101 17.13 -1.30 -5.31
CA ARG A 101 17.87 -1.32 -4.05
C ARG A 101 17.77 0.03 -3.37
N GLU A 102 17.83 0.06 -2.05
CA GLU A 102 17.70 1.28 -1.26
C GLU A 102 18.74 2.35 -1.65
N GLU A 103 19.96 1.93 -1.99
CA GLU A 103 21.03 2.87 -2.39
C GLU A 103 20.64 3.68 -3.63
N ALA A 104 19.91 3.07 -4.57
CA ALA A 104 19.44 3.71 -5.81
C ALA A 104 18.30 4.71 -5.58
N VAL A 105 17.53 4.59 -4.48
CA VAL A 105 16.52 5.60 -4.09
C VAL A 105 17.20 6.83 -3.50
N SER A 106 18.25 6.63 -2.69
CA SER A 106 18.93 7.71 -1.96
C SER A 106 19.64 8.75 -2.86
N SER A 107 20.13 8.35 -4.03
CA SER A 107 20.80 9.24 -4.98
C SER A 107 19.86 10.19 -5.72
N SER A 108 18.56 9.91 -5.71
CA SER A 108 17.51 10.73 -6.35
C SER A 108 16.87 11.74 -5.40
N ARG A 109 17.06 11.58 -4.08
CA ARG A 109 16.57 12.50 -3.05
C ARG A 109 17.73 13.34 -2.52
N GLU A 110 17.89 14.53 -3.06
CA GLU A 110 18.70 15.56 -2.41
C GLU A 110 18.07 15.86 -1.04
N ARG A 111 18.76 15.50 0.06
CA ARG A 111 18.28 15.76 1.42
C ARG A 111 18.28 17.27 1.66
N PRO A 112 17.15 17.91 2.00
CA PRO A 112 17.18 19.31 2.39
C PRO A 112 17.97 19.44 3.71
N GLY A 113 19.15 20.05 3.62
CA GLY A 113 19.87 20.66 4.74
C GLY A 113 20.41 19.73 5.83
N SER A 114 21.58 19.11 5.61
CA SER A 114 22.51 18.87 6.73
C SER A 114 23.25 20.17 7.07
N GLY A 115 22.50 21.17 7.52
CA GLY A 115 23.07 22.37 8.11
C GLY A 115 23.61 22.02 9.50
N SER A 116 24.93 21.87 9.61
CA SER A 116 25.62 21.84 10.89
C SER A 116 25.33 23.12 11.66
N SER A 117 24.42 23.07 12.62
CA SER A 117 24.32 24.06 13.69
C SER A 117 24.75 23.39 14.98
N ARG A 118 26.02 23.62 15.35
CA ARG A 118 26.45 23.49 16.75
C ARG A 118 25.73 24.57 17.54
N CYS A 119 25.04 24.17 18.60
CA CYS A 119 25.08 24.79 19.93
C CYS A 119 24.76 23.69 20.93
#